data_AF-A0A4Q4WMA2-F1
#
_entry.id   AF-A0A4Q4WMA2-F1
#
_cell.length_a   1.000
_cell.length_b   1.000
_cell.length_c   1.000
_cell.angle_alpha   90.00
_cell.angle_beta   90.00
_cell.angle_gamma   90.00
#
_symmetry.space_group_name_H-M   'P 1'
#
loop_
_entity.id
_entity.type
_entity.pdbx_description
1 polymer ?
#
loop_
_entity_poly.entity_id
_entity_poly.type
_entity_poly.pdbx_seq_one_letter_code
_entity_poly.pdbx_strand_id
1 'polypeptide(L)'
;MPTNSIFRDGFEFCHDRFYAHPGRAERVEVSTLRSMFLPRLTPEANKRLRDNYEFVQCQLKHYGVDYDKREMTGNGTNLLKKLLKEGKLDKVPGHIEQLRLQMSAEWWDQLSLEEMVDSYPEFLFKKYFLGPSGEPDHTKTTEVLAVPMPPHSHYRKGRVIDGARNVRGLHYEFGSPDALYLGWDRVAVARAASGHGAKAERQRKQEKDERDRKRKSMHSDYMRDAQRAKGKKGWSPVGRYIVDCKEIGGQWPEESKNMTLSIYETGNSDIFAANFDFGVIEGIMVLSSRKAVLDQYCAQLDREDHYDNGNDDEDDDDDDGSTQSDNEEAGQHAVGSKRKATRGRGRPPKKTKSSPTQSLEMFLQWKGRETGEGMILSEAEKGSIKFDNSKFASFTGEMNMILVGRNVPFMARKVSGTAQRDYRSWASYSQAAYERAQVSRWR
;
A
#
# COMPACT_ATOMS: atom_id res chain seq x y z
N MET A 1 -5.67 7.29 -12.49
CA MET A 1 -6.52 7.07 -13.66
C MET A 1 -7.00 8.44 -14.14
N PRO A 2 -6.65 8.87 -15.35
CA PRO A 2 -7.08 10.16 -15.86
C PRO A 2 -8.61 10.15 -15.99
N THR A 3 -9.23 11.13 -15.34
CA THR A 3 -10.68 11.28 -15.13
C THR A 3 -11.43 11.89 -16.32
N ASN A 4 -10.75 12.19 -17.42
CA ASN A 4 -11.31 13.08 -18.42
C ASN A 4 -11.96 12.28 -19.55
N SER A 5 -13.15 11.78 -19.28
CA SER A 5 -14.10 11.42 -20.33
C SER A 5 -14.39 12.65 -21.19
N ILE A 6 -14.46 12.48 -22.51
CA ILE A 6 -14.90 13.54 -23.42
C ILE A 6 -16.40 13.42 -23.60
N PHE A 7 -17.15 14.51 -23.43
CA PHE A 7 -18.59 14.57 -23.64
C PHE A 7 -18.93 15.51 -24.78
N ARG A 8 -19.74 15.05 -25.75
CA ARG A 8 -20.21 15.87 -26.87
C ARG A 8 -21.49 15.28 -27.46
N ASP A 9 -22.48 16.11 -27.74
CA ASP A 9 -23.78 15.72 -28.35
C ASP A 9 -24.51 14.59 -27.61
N GLY A 10 -24.29 14.52 -26.29
CA GLY A 10 -24.76 13.46 -25.41
C GLY A 10 -24.21 12.07 -25.74
N PHE A 11 -22.99 12.03 -26.26
CA PHE A 11 -22.10 10.89 -26.27
C PHE A 11 -20.94 11.14 -25.31
N GLU A 12 -20.35 10.05 -24.83
CA GLU A 12 -19.15 10.03 -23.98
C GLU A 12 -18.10 9.13 -24.64
N PHE A 13 -16.85 9.59 -24.70
CA PHE A 13 -15.71 8.76 -25.07
C PHE A 13 -14.76 8.63 -23.88
N CYS A 14 -14.51 7.39 -23.44
CA CYS A 14 -13.52 7.10 -22.41
C CYS A 14 -13.06 5.65 -22.50
N HIS A 15 -11.81 5.38 -22.11
CA HIS A 15 -11.22 4.03 -22.11
C HIS A 15 -11.33 3.31 -23.46
N ASP A 16 -11.11 4.04 -24.56
CA ASP A 16 -11.30 3.58 -25.94
C ASP A 16 -12.72 3.09 -26.28
N ARG A 17 -13.73 3.61 -25.58
CA ARG A 17 -15.14 3.23 -25.76
C ARG A 17 -16.03 4.44 -25.97
N PHE A 18 -17.03 4.28 -26.83
CA PHE A 18 -17.95 5.32 -27.24
C PHE A 18 -19.38 4.98 -26.78
N TYR A 19 -19.87 5.75 -25.81
CA TYR A 19 -21.14 5.53 -25.13
C TYR A 19 -22.17 6.58 -25.52
N ALA A 20 -23.43 6.18 -25.61
CA ALA A 20 -24.56 7.11 -25.71
C ALA A 20 -25.18 7.34 -24.32
N HIS A 21 -25.55 8.59 -24.04
CA HIS A 21 -26.27 9.00 -22.82
C HIS A 21 -27.78 9.09 -23.07
N PRO A 22 -28.62 8.89 -22.02
CA PRO A 22 -28.28 8.86 -20.59
C PRO A 22 -27.85 7.51 -20.01
N GLY A 23 -28.15 6.39 -20.67
CA GLY A 23 -27.90 5.05 -20.11
C GLY A 23 -26.45 4.58 -20.15
N ARG A 24 -25.54 5.36 -20.76
CA ARG A 24 -24.13 5.01 -20.96
C ARG A 24 -23.95 3.62 -21.60
N ALA A 25 -24.58 3.40 -22.76
CA ALA A 25 -24.48 2.14 -23.50
C ALA A 25 -23.63 2.28 -24.77
N GLU A 26 -22.81 1.26 -25.05
CA GLU A 26 -22.08 1.12 -26.33
C GLU A 26 -23.03 0.68 -27.45
N ARG A 27 -22.65 0.99 -28.69
CA ARG A 27 -23.38 0.53 -29.87
C ARG A 27 -23.32 -0.98 -29.96
N VAL A 28 -24.46 -1.62 -30.15
CA VAL A 28 -24.55 -3.04 -30.51
C VAL A 28 -24.81 -3.14 -32.00
N GLU A 29 -24.06 -4.01 -32.68
CA GLU A 29 -24.24 -4.24 -34.12
C GLU A 29 -25.66 -4.71 -34.46
N VAL A 30 -26.17 -4.24 -35.61
CA VAL A 30 -27.56 -4.46 -36.01
C VAL A 30 -27.91 -5.94 -36.15
N SER A 31 -26.97 -6.78 -36.60
CA SER A 31 -27.15 -8.23 -36.69
C SER A 31 -27.38 -8.86 -35.31
N THR A 32 -26.60 -8.44 -34.31
CA THR A 32 -26.75 -8.86 -32.91
C THR A 32 -28.05 -8.32 -32.30
N LEU A 33 -28.42 -7.07 -32.59
CA LEU A 33 -29.72 -6.54 -32.17
C LEU A 33 -30.88 -7.35 -32.76
N ARG A 34 -30.81 -7.71 -34.05
CA ARG A 34 -31.81 -8.56 -34.70
C ARG A 34 -31.89 -9.94 -34.05
N SER A 35 -30.76 -10.60 -33.78
CA SER A 35 -30.77 -11.93 -33.12
C SER A 35 -31.27 -11.89 -31.68
N MET A 36 -31.07 -10.77 -30.98
CA MET A 36 -31.52 -10.57 -29.61
C MET A 36 -33.01 -10.23 -29.49
N PHE A 37 -33.55 -9.45 -30.43
CA PHE A 37 -34.91 -8.90 -30.32
C PHE A 37 -35.92 -9.55 -31.27
N LEU A 38 -35.50 -10.23 -32.34
CA LEU A 38 -36.36 -10.82 -33.36
C LEU A 38 -36.19 -12.35 -33.48
N PRO A 39 -37.29 -13.10 -33.70
CA PRO A 39 -38.69 -12.66 -33.59
C PRO A 39 -39.15 -12.48 -32.13
N ARG A 40 -38.47 -13.14 -31.20
CA ARG A 40 -38.74 -13.12 -29.76
C ARG A 40 -37.52 -12.60 -29.00
N LEU A 41 -37.77 -12.07 -27.81
CA LEU A 41 -36.72 -11.49 -26.97
C LEU A 41 -35.90 -12.61 -26.35
N THR A 42 -34.58 -12.59 -26.54
CA THR A 42 -33.69 -13.60 -25.96
C THR A 42 -33.39 -13.30 -24.48
N PRO A 43 -32.87 -14.28 -23.71
CA PRO A 43 -32.38 -14.03 -22.36
C PRO A 43 -31.31 -12.93 -22.28
N GLU A 44 -30.42 -12.85 -23.27
CA GLU A 44 -29.40 -11.79 -23.35
C GLU A 44 -30.04 -10.40 -23.53
N ALA A 45 -31.03 -10.29 -24.43
CA ALA A 45 -31.76 -9.04 -24.62
C ALA A 45 -32.48 -8.60 -23.33
N ASN A 46 -33.13 -9.55 -22.64
CA ASN A 46 -33.75 -9.29 -21.34
C ASN A 46 -32.74 -8.81 -20.30
N LYS A 47 -31.54 -9.42 -20.27
CA LYS A 47 -30.47 -9.00 -19.37
C LYS A 47 -30.05 -7.55 -19.68
N ARG A 48 -29.77 -7.20 -20.94
CA ARG A 48 -29.39 -5.83 -21.33
C ARG A 48 -30.42 -4.78 -20.93
N LEU A 49 -31.71 -5.08 -21.12
CA LEU A 49 -32.82 -4.18 -20.76
C LEU A 49 -33.00 -4.01 -19.25
N ARG A 50 -32.69 -5.05 -18.47
CA ARG A 50 -32.74 -5.00 -17.00
C ARG A 50 -31.52 -4.28 -16.42
N ASP A 51 -30.35 -4.52 -16.98
CA ASP A 51 -29.10 -3.92 -16.52
C ASP A 51 -29.01 -2.42 -16.92
N ASN A 52 -29.79 -2.01 -17.93
CA ASN A 52 -29.83 -0.63 -18.43
C ASN A 52 -31.21 -0.29 -19.00
N TYR A 53 -32.00 0.48 -18.25
CA TYR A 53 -33.36 0.85 -18.62
C TYR A 53 -33.42 1.76 -19.86
N GLU A 54 -32.36 2.53 -20.10
CA GLU A 54 -32.24 3.43 -21.25
C GLU A 54 -31.48 2.78 -22.42
N PHE A 55 -31.24 1.45 -22.38
CA PHE A 55 -30.53 0.72 -23.42
C PHE A 55 -31.10 0.99 -24.81
N VAL A 56 -32.43 0.90 -24.98
CA VAL A 56 -33.07 1.14 -26.29
C VAL A 56 -32.83 2.56 -26.76
N GLN A 57 -33.00 3.57 -25.89
CA GLN A 57 -32.77 4.98 -26.23
C GLN A 57 -31.32 5.20 -26.70
N CYS A 58 -30.37 4.59 -26.01
CA CYS A 58 -28.96 4.67 -26.35
C CYS A 58 -28.67 4.01 -27.72
N GLN A 59 -29.28 2.86 -28.03
CA GLN A 59 -29.14 2.25 -29.35
C GLN A 59 -29.73 3.15 -30.44
N LEU A 60 -30.96 3.64 -30.27
CA LEU A 60 -31.59 4.54 -31.25
C LEU A 60 -30.73 5.78 -31.50
N LYS A 61 -30.11 6.32 -30.45
CA LYS A 61 -29.17 7.44 -30.55
C LYS A 61 -27.91 7.09 -31.35
N HIS A 62 -27.28 5.95 -31.11
CA HIS A 62 -26.13 5.48 -31.93
C HIS A 62 -26.47 5.34 -33.42
N TYR A 63 -27.71 4.96 -33.74
CA TYR A 63 -28.20 4.85 -35.11
C TYR A 63 -28.84 6.14 -35.65
N GLY A 64 -28.83 7.23 -34.86
CA GLY A 64 -29.44 8.52 -35.21
C GLY A 64 -30.91 8.43 -35.62
N VAL A 65 -31.66 7.55 -34.96
CA VAL A 65 -33.09 7.35 -35.22
C VAL A 65 -33.89 8.27 -34.31
N ASP A 66 -34.55 9.25 -34.91
CA ASP A 66 -35.54 10.07 -34.22
C ASP A 66 -36.81 9.27 -33.93
N TYR A 67 -37.40 9.49 -32.75
CA TYR A 67 -38.64 8.86 -32.33
C TYR A 67 -39.45 9.82 -31.46
N ASP A 68 -40.79 9.70 -31.48
CA ASP A 68 -41.63 10.40 -30.51
C ASP A 68 -41.51 9.68 -29.16
N LYS A 69 -41.22 10.42 -28.09
CA LYS A 69 -41.15 9.88 -26.72
C LYS A 69 -42.42 9.11 -26.32
N ARG A 70 -43.59 9.43 -26.91
CA ARG A 70 -44.84 8.71 -26.69
C ARG A 70 -44.84 7.29 -27.27
N GLU A 71 -44.03 7.02 -28.30
CA GLU A 71 -43.86 5.66 -28.85
C GLU A 71 -42.99 4.78 -27.94
N MET A 72 -42.19 5.39 -27.06
CA MET A 72 -41.32 4.72 -26.10
C MET A 72 -42.11 4.24 -24.87
N THR A 73 -42.91 3.18 -25.05
CA THR A 73 -43.64 2.55 -23.95
C THR A 73 -42.81 1.47 -23.25
N GLY A 74 -42.89 1.41 -21.91
CA GLY A 74 -42.10 0.48 -21.10
C GLY A 74 -40.59 0.68 -21.28
N ASN A 75 -39.87 -0.39 -21.59
CA ASN A 75 -38.42 -0.37 -21.87
C ASN A 75 -38.08 -0.17 -23.36
N GLY A 76 -39.05 0.22 -24.20
CA GLY A 76 -38.82 0.47 -25.63
C GLY A 76 -38.72 -0.76 -26.53
N THR A 77 -38.89 -1.97 -25.99
CA THR A 77 -38.71 -3.23 -26.74
C THR A 77 -39.55 -3.27 -28.03
N ASN A 78 -40.82 -2.88 -27.97
CA ASN A 78 -41.72 -2.95 -29.13
C ASN A 78 -41.30 -1.95 -30.22
N LEU A 79 -40.87 -0.75 -29.82
CA LEU A 79 -40.34 0.25 -30.74
C LEU A 79 -39.07 -0.26 -31.42
N LEU A 80 -38.11 -0.78 -30.65
CA LEU A 80 -36.87 -1.33 -31.23
C LEU A 80 -37.15 -2.47 -32.21
N LYS A 81 -38.04 -3.41 -31.87
CA LYS A 81 -38.44 -4.49 -32.79
C LYS A 81 -39.04 -3.96 -34.09
N LYS A 82 -39.91 -2.94 -34.01
CA LYS A 82 -40.50 -2.29 -35.19
C LYS A 82 -39.42 -1.68 -36.07
N LEU A 83 -38.54 -0.87 -35.48
CA LEU A 83 -37.47 -0.17 -36.22
C LEU A 83 -36.44 -1.14 -36.82
N LEU A 84 -36.11 -2.24 -36.14
CA LEU A 84 -35.28 -3.31 -36.70
C LEU A 84 -35.95 -3.98 -37.90
N LYS A 85 -37.25 -4.28 -37.84
CA LYS A 85 -37.97 -4.85 -38.99
C LYS A 85 -38.02 -3.90 -40.19
N GLU A 86 -38.14 -2.59 -39.93
CA GLU A 86 -38.15 -1.54 -40.95
C GLU A 86 -36.75 -1.22 -41.51
N GLY A 87 -35.67 -1.79 -40.95
CA GLY A 87 -34.30 -1.54 -41.41
C GLY A 87 -33.74 -0.17 -41.02
N LYS A 88 -34.40 0.56 -40.11
CA LYS A 88 -33.98 1.92 -39.70
C LYS A 88 -32.67 1.96 -38.92
N LEU A 89 -32.19 0.82 -38.42
CA LEU A 89 -30.92 0.67 -37.71
C LEU A 89 -29.84 0.01 -38.59
N ASP A 90 -30.05 -0.14 -39.90
CA ASP A 90 -29.12 -0.87 -40.76
C ASP A 90 -27.81 -0.10 -41.04
N LYS A 91 -27.79 1.21 -40.78
CA LYS A 91 -26.60 2.06 -41.00
C LYS A 91 -26.45 3.10 -39.90
N VAL A 92 -25.22 3.27 -39.42
CA VAL A 92 -24.85 4.39 -38.54
C VAL A 92 -24.67 5.66 -39.38
N PRO A 93 -25.30 6.78 -39.02
CA PRO A 93 -25.09 8.05 -39.70
C PRO A 93 -23.63 8.48 -39.70
N GLY A 94 -23.14 8.99 -40.84
CA GLY A 94 -21.72 9.36 -41.00
C GLY A 94 -21.23 10.41 -40.00
N HIS A 95 -22.12 11.32 -39.56
CA HIS A 95 -21.76 12.33 -38.56
C HIS A 95 -21.48 11.72 -37.17
N ILE A 96 -22.14 10.62 -36.79
CA ILE A 96 -21.89 9.92 -35.51
C ILE A 96 -20.54 9.19 -35.57
N GLU A 97 -20.21 8.54 -36.69
CA GLU A 97 -18.88 7.94 -36.87
C GLU A 97 -17.77 8.99 -36.86
N GLN A 98 -17.99 10.14 -37.50
CA GLN A 98 -17.05 11.25 -37.46
C GLN A 98 -16.88 11.79 -36.04
N LEU A 99 -17.97 11.96 -35.29
CA LEU A 99 -17.94 12.37 -33.90
C LEU A 99 -17.13 11.39 -33.04
N ARG A 100 -17.36 10.08 -33.20
CA ARG A 100 -16.60 9.03 -32.52
C ARG A 100 -15.10 9.13 -32.81
N LEU A 101 -14.71 9.30 -34.08
CA LEU A 101 -13.30 9.42 -34.47
C LEU A 101 -12.65 10.68 -33.89
N GLN A 102 -13.36 11.81 -33.90
CA GLN A 102 -12.88 13.06 -33.31
C GLN A 102 -12.67 12.94 -31.80
N MET A 103 -13.68 12.44 -31.07
CA MET A 103 -13.58 12.26 -29.62
C MET A 103 -12.50 11.22 -29.26
N SER A 104 -12.35 10.17 -30.06
CA SER A 104 -11.27 9.20 -29.87
C SER A 104 -9.90 9.86 -30.00
N ALA A 105 -9.65 10.59 -31.10
CA ALA A 105 -8.37 11.28 -31.31
C ALA A 105 -8.06 12.29 -30.18
N GLU A 106 -9.05 13.09 -29.80
CA GLU A 106 -8.91 14.07 -28.71
C GLU A 106 -8.61 13.39 -27.36
N TRP A 107 -9.29 12.28 -27.05
CA TRP A 107 -9.09 11.55 -25.80
C TRP A 107 -7.69 10.93 -25.74
N TRP A 108 -7.26 10.34 -26.85
CA TRP A 108 -5.93 9.79 -27.00
C TRP A 108 -4.82 10.84 -26.93
N ASP A 109 -5.10 12.07 -27.36
CA ASP A 109 -4.15 13.18 -27.26
C ASP A 109 -3.96 13.69 -25.83
N GLN A 110 -4.92 13.44 -24.94
CA GLN A 110 -4.84 13.79 -23.51
C GLN A 110 -4.00 12.81 -22.68
N LEU A 111 -3.80 11.57 -23.16
CA LEU A 111 -3.04 10.58 -22.39
C LEU A 111 -1.55 10.93 -22.34
N SER A 112 -0.98 10.78 -21.15
CA SER A 112 0.46 10.81 -20.96
C SER A 112 1.13 9.55 -21.53
N LEU A 113 2.44 9.63 -21.75
CA LEU A 113 3.22 8.48 -22.22
C LEU A 113 3.15 7.29 -21.24
N GLU A 114 3.16 7.57 -19.93
CA GLU A 114 3.07 6.56 -18.88
C GLU A 114 1.72 5.83 -18.89
N GLU A 115 0.61 6.58 -19.04
CA GLU A 115 -0.74 6.00 -19.11
C GLU A 115 -0.93 5.14 -20.37
N MET A 116 -0.39 5.57 -21.52
CA MET A 116 -0.42 4.76 -22.73
C MET A 116 0.33 3.45 -22.55
N VAL A 117 1.52 3.46 -21.96
CA VAL A 117 2.30 2.24 -21.74
C VAL A 117 1.59 1.29 -20.79
N ASP A 118 0.98 1.84 -19.75
CA ASP A 118 0.36 1.04 -18.71
C ASP A 118 -0.96 0.40 -19.19
N SER A 119 -1.79 1.16 -19.89
CA SER A 119 -3.15 0.72 -20.22
C SER A 119 -3.38 0.40 -21.71
N TYR A 120 -2.61 1.00 -22.62
CA TYR A 120 -2.86 0.99 -24.07
C TYR A 120 -1.56 0.89 -24.91
N PRO A 121 -0.71 -0.13 -24.70
CA PRO A 121 0.63 -0.18 -25.28
C PRO A 121 0.62 -0.23 -26.82
N GLU A 122 -0.43 -0.73 -27.45
CA GLU A 122 -0.60 -0.67 -28.91
C GLU A 122 -0.79 0.75 -29.46
N PHE A 123 -1.39 1.65 -28.67
CA PHE A 123 -1.65 3.01 -29.10
C PHE A 123 -0.38 3.86 -29.13
N LEU A 124 0.59 3.56 -28.27
CA LEU A 124 1.93 4.15 -28.29
C LEU A 124 2.50 4.16 -29.72
N PHE A 125 2.47 3.02 -30.41
CA PHE A 125 3.03 2.89 -31.75
C PHE A 125 2.19 3.64 -32.80
N LYS A 126 0.86 3.61 -32.68
CA LYS A 126 -0.02 4.40 -33.55
C LYS A 126 0.23 5.90 -33.43
N LYS A 127 0.47 6.40 -32.22
CA LYS A 127 0.71 7.82 -31.98
C LYS A 127 2.07 8.25 -32.53
N TYR A 128 3.13 7.52 -32.18
CA TYR A 128 4.50 8.00 -32.39
C TYR A 128 5.22 7.41 -33.61
N PHE A 129 4.81 6.24 -34.13
CA PHE A 129 5.63 5.51 -35.11
C PHE A 129 4.88 5.02 -36.36
N LEU A 130 3.55 4.97 -36.35
CA LEU A 130 2.76 4.47 -37.47
C LEU A 130 1.86 5.56 -38.07
N GLY A 131 1.73 5.57 -39.39
CA GLY A 131 0.77 6.40 -40.11
C GLY A 131 -0.67 5.88 -40.00
N PRO A 132 -1.66 6.58 -40.60
CA PRO A 132 -3.07 6.19 -40.56
C PRO A 132 -3.37 4.80 -41.13
N SER A 133 -2.54 4.33 -42.08
CA SER A 133 -2.63 2.99 -42.67
C SER A 133 -1.97 1.88 -41.84
N GLY A 134 -1.31 2.23 -40.73
CA GLY A 134 -0.53 1.29 -39.92
C GLY A 134 0.89 1.03 -40.42
N GLU A 135 1.32 1.72 -41.49
CA GLU A 135 2.70 1.65 -41.99
C GLU A 135 3.64 2.53 -41.16
N PRO A 136 4.95 2.21 -41.07
CA PRO A 136 5.94 3.06 -40.40
C PRO A 136 5.95 4.48 -40.94
N ASP A 137 5.91 5.46 -40.04
CA ASP A 137 5.93 6.89 -40.36
C ASP A 137 7.10 7.57 -39.63
N HIS A 138 8.18 7.77 -40.38
CA HIS A 138 9.41 8.38 -39.89
C HIS A 138 9.26 9.88 -39.58
N THR A 139 8.16 10.51 -39.97
CA THR A 139 7.96 11.96 -39.75
C THR A 139 7.35 12.27 -38.40
N LYS A 140 6.67 11.31 -37.76
CA LYS A 140 6.02 11.49 -36.46
C LYS A 140 6.98 11.67 -35.30
N THR A 141 8.08 10.92 -35.32
CA THR A 141 9.07 10.93 -34.24
C THR A 141 10.46 11.01 -34.85
N THR A 142 11.05 12.20 -34.81
CA THR A 142 12.40 12.46 -35.34
C THR A 142 13.50 12.26 -34.29
N GLU A 143 13.14 12.26 -33.01
CA GLU A 143 14.04 12.08 -31.87
C GLU A 143 13.84 10.72 -31.20
N VAL A 144 14.77 10.30 -30.34
CA VAL A 144 14.60 9.06 -29.57
C VAL A 144 13.55 9.27 -28.48
N LEU A 145 12.52 8.45 -28.46
CA LEU A 145 11.47 8.46 -27.45
C LEU A 145 11.89 7.58 -26.26
N ALA A 146 11.96 8.16 -25.06
CA ALA A 146 12.19 7.41 -23.83
C ALA A 146 10.86 7.00 -23.20
N VAL A 147 10.57 5.71 -23.21
CA VAL A 147 9.31 5.13 -22.74
C VAL A 147 9.51 4.55 -21.33
N PRO A 148 8.83 5.09 -20.29
CA PRO A 148 8.94 4.53 -18.94
C PRO A 148 8.32 3.13 -18.90
N MET A 149 9.06 2.16 -18.37
CA MET A 149 8.59 0.78 -18.29
C MET A 149 7.90 0.53 -16.93
N PRO A 150 6.72 -0.12 -16.89
CA PRO A 150 6.02 -0.39 -15.64
C PRO A 150 6.88 -1.30 -14.76
N PRO A 151 7.30 -0.90 -13.54
CA PRO A 151 8.33 -1.61 -12.77
C PRO A 151 7.97 -3.06 -12.49
N HIS A 152 6.68 -3.35 -12.25
CA HIS A 152 6.20 -4.65 -11.73
C HIS A 152 5.37 -5.50 -12.71
N SER A 153 5.20 -5.09 -13.97
CA SER A 153 4.35 -5.84 -14.93
C SER A 153 5.14 -6.41 -16.12
N HIS A 154 5.58 -7.67 -16.00
CA HIS A 154 6.23 -8.39 -17.11
C HIS A 154 5.34 -8.47 -18.35
N TYR A 155 4.03 -8.66 -18.17
CA TYR A 155 3.07 -8.71 -19.27
C TYR A 155 3.05 -7.39 -20.06
N ARG A 156 2.92 -6.25 -19.37
CA ARG A 156 2.90 -4.93 -20.01
C ARG A 156 4.25 -4.62 -20.66
N LYS A 157 5.37 -4.94 -20.00
CA LYS A 157 6.70 -4.83 -20.61
C LYS A 157 6.78 -5.63 -21.91
N GLY A 158 6.32 -6.87 -21.91
CA GLY A 158 6.27 -7.74 -23.10
C GLY A 158 5.48 -7.11 -24.24
N ARG A 159 4.28 -6.57 -23.96
CA ARG A 159 3.42 -5.91 -24.97
C ARG A 159 4.11 -4.74 -25.67
N VAL A 160 4.81 -3.89 -24.92
CA VAL A 160 5.55 -2.75 -25.52
C VAL A 160 6.71 -3.27 -26.38
N ILE A 161 7.46 -4.25 -25.90
CA ILE A 161 8.59 -4.84 -26.65
C ILE A 161 8.09 -5.47 -27.96
N ASP A 162 7.02 -6.24 -27.91
CA ASP A 162 6.44 -6.90 -29.08
C ASP A 162 5.90 -5.88 -30.07
N GLY A 163 5.25 -4.81 -29.58
CA GLY A 163 4.86 -3.69 -30.41
C GLY A 163 6.04 -3.04 -31.13
N ALA A 164 7.14 -2.79 -30.42
CA ALA A 164 8.34 -2.20 -31.01
C ALA A 164 8.97 -3.11 -32.09
N ARG A 165 9.01 -4.43 -31.86
CA ARG A 165 9.49 -5.41 -32.84
C ARG A 165 8.66 -5.48 -34.11
N ASN A 166 7.36 -5.22 -34.00
CA ASN A 166 6.42 -5.29 -35.12
C ASN A 166 6.45 -4.04 -36.00
N VAL A 167 7.02 -2.92 -35.53
CA VAL A 167 7.22 -1.72 -36.36
C VAL A 167 8.50 -1.89 -37.18
N ARG A 168 8.35 -2.07 -38.49
CA ARG A 168 9.49 -2.25 -39.40
C ARG A 168 10.43 -1.05 -39.35
N GLY A 169 11.71 -1.30 -39.11
CA GLY A 169 12.76 -0.28 -39.07
C GLY A 169 12.88 0.46 -37.73
N LEU A 170 12.02 0.16 -36.74
CA LEU A 170 12.13 0.72 -35.41
C LEU A 170 13.21 -0.01 -34.60
N HIS A 171 14.11 0.75 -33.97
CA HIS A 171 15.10 0.23 -33.05
C HIS A 171 14.70 0.52 -31.61
N TYR A 172 15.07 -0.38 -30.71
CA TYR A 172 14.86 -0.21 -29.28
C TYR A 172 16.06 -0.66 -28.46
N GLU A 173 16.26 -0.03 -27.30
CA GLU A 173 17.30 -0.39 -26.33
C GLU A 173 16.80 -0.13 -24.91
N PHE A 174 17.16 -0.99 -23.96
CA PHE A 174 16.87 -0.74 -22.55
C PHE A 174 17.91 0.22 -21.98
N GLY A 175 17.45 1.27 -21.32
CA GLY A 175 18.29 2.13 -20.51
C GLY A 175 17.90 2.06 -19.04
N SER A 176 18.85 2.43 -18.19
CA SER A 176 18.62 2.55 -16.75
C SER A 176 17.94 3.89 -16.42
N PRO A 177 17.05 3.95 -15.41
CA PRO A 177 16.43 2.85 -14.69
C PRO A 177 15.03 2.59 -15.26
N ASP A 178 14.85 1.45 -15.91
CA ASP A 178 13.54 0.99 -16.41
C ASP A 178 12.91 1.88 -17.48
N ALA A 179 13.68 2.30 -18.48
CA ALA A 179 13.14 2.94 -19.67
C ALA A 179 13.51 2.18 -20.95
N LEU A 180 12.57 2.07 -21.88
CA LEU A 180 12.79 1.57 -23.22
C LEU A 180 12.93 2.76 -24.17
N TYR A 181 14.09 2.86 -24.82
CA TYR A 181 14.36 3.93 -25.78
C TYR A 181 13.96 3.42 -27.16
N LEU A 182 13.13 4.17 -27.88
CA LEU A 182 12.61 3.82 -29.20
C LEU A 182 13.02 4.88 -30.22
N GLY A 183 13.42 4.47 -31.43
CA GLY A 183 13.74 5.43 -32.49
C GLY A 183 14.17 4.76 -33.80
N TRP A 184 14.25 5.55 -34.87
CA TRP A 184 14.59 5.06 -36.21
C TRP A 184 16.09 4.90 -36.46
N ASP A 185 16.94 5.52 -35.63
CA ASP A 185 18.40 5.42 -35.72
C ASP A 185 18.95 4.60 -34.55
N ARG A 186 19.53 3.44 -34.87
CA ARG A 186 20.08 2.51 -33.88
C ARG A 186 21.18 3.14 -33.01
N VAL A 187 22.05 3.97 -33.58
CA VAL A 187 23.17 4.60 -32.86
C VAL A 187 22.64 5.68 -31.92
N ALA A 188 21.67 6.47 -32.37
CA ALA A 188 21.01 7.47 -31.54
C ALA A 188 20.29 6.82 -30.34
N VAL A 189 19.58 5.71 -30.57
CA VAL A 189 18.88 4.95 -29.51
C VAL A 189 19.86 4.41 -28.48
N ALA A 190 20.95 3.77 -28.89
CA ALA A 190 21.97 3.24 -27.97
C ALA A 190 22.66 4.37 -27.17
N ARG A 191 22.95 5.51 -27.80
CA ARG A 191 23.51 6.69 -27.13
C ARG A 191 22.54 7.30 -26.11
N ALA A 192 21.25 7.36 -26.44
CA ALA A 192 20.23 7.86 -25.52
C ALA A 192 20.08 6.94 -24.30
N ALA A 193 19.98 5.62 -24.51
CA ALA A 193 19.86 4.63 -23.44
C ALA A 193 21.05 4.68 -22.47
N SER A 194 22.28 4.78 -22.99
CA SER A 194 23.49 4.89 -22.17
C SER A 194 23.64 6.26 -21.48
N GLY A 195 23.35 7.35 -22.19
CA GLY A 195 23.47 8.71 -21.66
C GLY A 195 22.47 9.02 -20.54
N HIS A 196 21.21 8.59 -20.69
CA HIS A 196 20.21 8.74 -19.64
C HIS A 196 20.50 7.86 -18.43
N GLY A 197 20.97 6.62 -18.63
CA GLY A 197 21.38 5.75 -17.53
C GLY A 197 22.42 6.41 -16.63
N ALA A 198 23.47 6.98 -17.23
CA ALA A 198 24.50 7.69 -16.47
C ALA A 198 23.97 8.95 -15.77
N LYS A 199 23.04 9.69 -16.39
CA LYS A 199 22.43 10.89 -15.78
C LYS A 199 21.52 10.52 -14.61
N ALA A 200 20.66 9.52 -14.78
CA ALA A 200 19.74 9.06 -13.75
C ALA A 200 20.47 8.41 -12.57
N GLU A 201 21.54 7.65 -12.83
CA GLU A 201 22.41 7.11 -11.78
C GLU A 201 23.11 8.23 -11.00
N ARG A 202 23.62 9.26 -11.69
CA ARG A 202 24.20 10.44 -11.04
C ARG A 202 23.17 11.17 -10.19
N GLN A 203 21.94 11.36 -10.67
CA GLN A 203 20.86 11.98 -9.90
C GLN A 203 20.50 11.15 -8.67
N ARG A 204 20.27 9.83 -8.81
CA ARG A 204 20.02 8.93 -7.67
C ARG A 204 21.14 8.97 -6.65
N LYS A 205 22.40 9.00 -7.10
CA LYS A 205 23.56 9.13 -6.22
C LYS A 205 23.56 10.49 -5.51
N GLN A 206 23.30 11.58 -6.21
CA GLN A 206 23.21 12.92 -5.63
C GLN A 206 22.09 13.01 -4.57
N GLU A 207 20.90 12.50 -4.88
CA GLU A 207 19.77 12.45 -3.94
C GLU A 207 20.11 11.62 -2.70
N LYS A 208 20.74 10.45 -2.88
CA LYS A 208 21.21 9.62 -1.78
C LYS A 208 22.24 10.36 -0.93
N ASP A 209 23.24 10.96 -1.55
CA ASP A 209 24.31 11.69 -0.85
C ASP A 209 23.76 12.91 -0.10
N GLU A 210 22.81 13.64 -0.70
CA GLU A 210 22.12 14.77 -0.06
C GLU A 210 21.26 14.32 1.13
N ARG A 211 20.47 13.25 0.96
CA ARG A 211 19.68 12.66 2.03
C ARG A 211 20.58 12.20 3.18
N ASP A 212 21.67 11.51 2.88
CA ASP A 212 22.62 11.02 3.88
C ASP A 212 23.31 12.20 4.59
N ARG A 213 23.62 13.29 3.88
CA ARG A 213 24.12 14.54 4.47
C ARG A 213 23.10 15.17 5.42
N LYS A 214 21.82 15.27 5.01
CA LYS A 214 20.73 15.80 5.84
C LYS A 214 20.53 14.94 7.10
N ARG A 215 20.50 13.62 6.95
CA ARG A 215 20.41 12.64 8.05
C ARG A 215 21.57 12.77 9.04
N LYS A 216 22.81 12.92 8.55
CA LYS A 216 23.99 13.19 9.38
C LYS A 216 23.90 14.54 10.09
N SER A 217 23.39 15.58 9.43
CA SER A 217 23.18 16.90 10.04
C SER A 217 22.21 16.81 11.22
N MET A 218 21.03 16.21 11.02
CA MET A 218 20.01 16.09 12.08
C MET A 218 20.57 15.43 13.35
N HIS A 219 21.32 14.33 13.20
CA HIS A 219 21.96 13.67 14.33
C HIS A 219 23.04 14.54 14.99
N SER A 220 23.85 15.24 14.18
CA SER A 220 24.91 16.13 14.68
C SER A 220 24.33 17.32 15.44
N ASP A 221 23.23 17.89 14.95
CA ASP A 221 22.49 18.98 15.58
C ASP A 221 21.93 18.52 16.93
N TYR A 222 21.28 17.34 16.97
CA TYR A 222 20.84 16.72 18.23
C TYR A 222 21.99 16.55 19.21
N MET A 223 23.14 16.01 18.76
CA MET A 223 24.29 15.79 19.63
C MET A 223 24.87 17.09 20.20
N ARG A 224 24.88 18.17 19.43
CA ARG A 224 25.29 19.49 19.88
C ARG A 224 24.33 20.05 20.94
N ASP A 225 23.03 19.95 20.70
CA ASP A 225 22.01 20.48 21.61
C ASP A 225 21.97 19.68 22.92
N ALA A 226 22.06 18.36 22.84
CA ALA A 226 22.13 17.49 24.01
C ALA A 226 23.39 17.74 24.86
N GLN A 227 24.53 18.08 24.24
CA GLN A 227 25.73 18.48 24.96
C GLN A 227 25.58 19.83 25.68
N ARG A 228 24.90 20.80 25.05
CA ARG A 228 24.61 22.12 25.64
C ARG A 228 23.62 22.04 26.80
N ALA A 229 22.68 21.10 26.75
CA ALA A 229 21.66 20.89 27.78
C ALA A 229 22.16 20.17 29.05
N LYS A 230 23.47 19.89 29.17
CA LYS A 230 24.08 19.24 30.35
C LYS A 230 23.66 19.95 31.65
N GLY A 231 22.83 19.27 32.44
CA GLY A 231 22.42 19.71 33.78
C GLY A 231 20.94 19.52 34.13
N LYS A 232 20.04 19.27 33.15
CA LYS A 232 18.58 19.24 33.42
C LYS A 232 17.89 17.87 33.37
N LYS A 233 18.41 16.87 32.64
CA LYS A 233 17.90 15.47 32.61
C LYS A 233 19.03 14.50 32.22
N GLY A 234 19.03 13.29 32.77
CA GLY A 234 19.98 12.23 32.39
C GLY A 234 19.78 11.76 30.94
N TRP A 235 20.77 11.04 30.41
CA TRP A 235 20.62 10.38 29.11
C TRP A 235 19.59 9.26 29.20
N SER A 236 18.75 9.14 28.19
CA SER A 236 17.65 8.16 28.13
C SER A 236 17.51 7.62 26.71
N PRO A 237 17.09 6.36 26.52
CA PRO A 237 16.74 5.82 25.21
C PRO A 237 15.51 6.51 24.59
N VAL A 238 14.71 7.24 25.37
CA VAL A 238 13.52 7.96 24.88
C VAL A 238 13.88 9.01 23.84
N GLY A 239 13.19 8.98 22.70
CA GLY A 239 13.33 9.96 21.63
C GLY A 239 13.06 9.39 20.25
N ARG A 240 13.34 10.18 19.22
CA ARG A 240 13.18 9.80 17.81
C ARG A 240 14.50 9.46 17.18
N TYR A 241 14.49 8.42 16.36
CA TYR A 241 15.63 7.88 15.66
C TYR A 241 15.32 7.77 14.17
N ILE A 242 16.34 8.06 13.37
CA ILE A 242 16.38 7.64 11.96
C ILE A 242 17.02 6.26 11.89
N VAL A 243 16.46 5.38 11.06
CA VAL A 243 16.89 3.97 10.96
C VAL A 243 17.47 3.71 9.58
N ASP A 244 18.56 2.92 9.54
CA ASP A 244 19.21 2.43 8.33
C ASP A 244 19.22 0.88 8.39
N CYS A 245 18.69 0.22 7.36
CA CYS A 245 18.63 -1.24 7.22
C CYS A 245 19.07 -1.61 5.80
N LYS A 246 20.14 -2.40 5.67
CA LYS A 246 20.76 -2.68 4.36
C LYS A 246 19.92 -3.66 3.54
N GLU A 247 19.35 -4.64 4.21
CA GLU A 247 18.53 -5.70 3.64
C GLU A 247 17.26 -5.11 3.04
N ILE A 248 16.59 -4.21 3.78
CA ILE A 248 15.43 -3.47 3.26
C ILE A 248 15.88 -2.52 2.15
N GLY A 249 16.95 -1.75 2.32
CA GLY A 249 17.43 -0.82 1.29
C GLY A 249 17.92 -1.48 0.00
N GLY A 250 18.28 -2.76 0.04
CA GLY A 250 18.67 -3.54 -1.13
C GLY A 250 17.48 -4.07 -1.92
N GLN A 251 16.41 -4.49 -1.23
CA GLN A 251 15.23 -5.09 -1.84
C GLN A 251 14.12 -4.07 -2.14
N TRP A 252 14.00 -3.02 -1.33
CA TRP A 252 12.99 -1.96 -1.39
C TRP A 252 13.63 -0.57 -1.23
N PRO A 253 14.35 -0.08 -2.26
CA PRO A 253 15.13 1.15 -2.15
C PRO A 253 14.30 2.41 -1.89
N GLU A 254 13.06 2.45 -2.38
CA GLU A 254 12.16 3.60 -2.25
C GLU A 254 11.53 3.66 -0.85
N GLU A 255 11.09 2.51 -0.35
CA GLU A 255 10.49 2.32 0.96
C GLU A 255 11.51 2.55 2.08
N SER A 256 12.78 2.20 1.85
CA SER A 256 13.87 2.40 2.81
C SER A 256 14.27 3.87 3.05
N LYS A 257 13.75 4.83 2.26
CA LYS A 257 14.21 6.23 2.30
C LYS A 257 13.96 6.92 3.65
N ASN A 258 12.86 6.59 4.32
CA ASN A 258 12.34 7.32 5.47
C ASN A 258 12.07 6.44 6.70
N MET A 259 12.92 5.45 6.96
CA MET A 259 12.73 4.59 8.12
C MET A 259 12.96 5.32 9.45
N THR A 260 12.05 5.13 10.41
CA THR A 260 12.07 5.80 11.72
C THR A 260 11.72 4.86 12.87
N LEU A 261 12.16 5.25 14.06
CA LEU A 261 11.81 4.62 15.33
C LEU A 261 11.61 5.70 16.38
N SER A 262 10.57 5.58 17.20
CA SER A 262 10.25 6.54 18.26
C SER A 262 10.04 5.80 19.57
N ILE A 263 11.04 5.87 20.47
CA ILE A 263 11.04 5.19 21.76
C ILE A 263 10.47 6.12 22.84
N TYR A 264 9.53 5.64 23.65
CA TYR A 264 8.92 6.36 24.76
C TYR A 264 8.85 5.50 26.02
N GLU A 265 8.83 6.18 27.18
CA GLU A 265 8.62 5.54 28.48
C GLU A 265 7.20 4.97 28.57
N THR A 266 7.10 3.79 29.21
CA THR A 266 5.83 3.29 29.71
C THR A 266 5.65 3.72 31.16
N GLY A 267 4.47 3.46 31.75
CA GLY A 267 4.26 3.65 33.19
C GLY A 267 5.10 2.69 34.05
N ASN A 268 5.69 1.65 33.44
CA ASN A 268 6.47 0.63 34.13
C ASN A 268 7.97 0.93 34.05
N SER A 269 8.63 0.94 35.21
CA SER A 269 10.09 1.06 35.29
C SER A 269 10.77 -0.09 34.52
N ASP A 270 11.80 0.23 33.74
CA ASP A 270 12.55 -0.69 32.86
C ASP A 270 11.79 -1.22 31.62
N ILE A 271 10.59 -0.72 31.33
CA ILE A 271 9.87 -1.02 30.09
C ILE A 271 9.74 0.24 29.25
N PHE A 272 10.19 0.16 28.00
CA PHE A 272 9.94 1.17 26.98
C PHE A 272 9.07 0.58 25.88
N ALA A 273 8.29 1.43 25.24
CA ALA A 273 7.58 1.09 24.02
C ALA A 273 8.12 1.94 22.87
N ALA A 274 8.04 1.46 21.65
CA ALA A 274 8.50 2.19 20.49
C ALA A 274 7.62 1.96 19.29
N ASN A 275 7.27 3.04 18.59
CA ASN A 275 6.64 2.94 17.28
C ASN A 275 7.73 2.95 16.22
N PHE A 276 7.62 2.05 15.24
CA PHE A 276 8.57 1.98 14.14
C PHE A 276 7.86 1.94 12.80
N ASP A 277 8.55 2.48 11.82
CA ASP A 277 8.20 2.44 10.41
C ASP A 277 9.50 2.18 9.65
N PHE A 278 9.67 0.95 9.15
CA PHE A 278 10.82 0.52 8.36
C PHE A 278 10.49 0.50 6.86
N GLY A 279 9.47 1.24 6.44
CA GLY A 279 9.04 1.38 5.05
C GLY A 279 8.16 0.22 4.60
N VAL A 280 8.68 -1.01 4.68
CA VAL A 280 7.94 -2.24 4.34
C VAL A 280 7.23 -2.84 5.54
N ILE A 281 7.74 -2.65 6.75
CA ILE A 281 7.08 -3.16 7.96
C ILE A 281 6.97 -2.00 8.94
N GLU A 282 5.81 -1.87 9.55
CA GLU A 282 5.56 -0.90 10.61
C GLU A 282 4.84 -1.54 11.80
N GLY A 283 5.01 -0.97 12.98
CA GLY A 283 4.45 -1.59 14.18
C GLY A 283 4.86 -0.95 15.49
N ILE A 284 4.68 -1.74 16.54
CA ILE A 284 5.04 -1.41 17.91
C ILE A 284 6.07 -2.41 18.44
N MET A 285 7.07 -1.90 19.13
CA MET A 285 8.08 -2.68 19.85
C MET A 285 7.96 -2.42 21.35
N VAL A 286 8.23 -3.43 22.16
CA VAL A 286 8.44 -3.33 23.60
C VAL A 286 9.88 -3.69 23.90
N LEU A 287 10.52 -2.89 24.75
CA LEU A 287 11.95 -2.95 25.04
C LEU A 287 12.18 -3.11 26.55
N SER A 288 13.10 -3.98 26.94
CA SER A 288 13.60 -4.05 28.32
C SER A 288 15.05 -4.52 28.39
N SER A 289 15.79 -4.07 29.40
CA SER A 289 17.10 -4.62 29.74
C SER A 289 17.01 -6.04 30.34
N ARG A 290 15.82 -6.46 30.78
CA ARG A 290 15.58 -7.76 31.43
C ARG A 290 14.62 -8.60 30.60
N LYS A 291 15.14 -9.64 29.96
CA LYS A 291 14.36 -10.54 29.09
C LYS A 291 13.12 -11.13 29.76
N ALA A 292 13.24 -11.61 31.00
CA ALA A 292 12.11 -12.19 31.73
C ALA A 292 10.99 -11.17 32.01
N VAL A 293 11.35 -9.90 32.25
CA VAL A 293 10.37 -8.81 32.48
C VAL A 293 9.68 -8.44 31.18
N LEU A 294 10.43 -8.38 30.08
CA LEU A 294 9.87 -8.19 28.74
C LEU A 294 8.87 -9.29 28.39
N ASP A 295 9.27 -10.56 28.53
CA ASP A 295 8.43 -11.71 28.21
C ASP A 295 7.13 -11.70 29.06
N GLN A 296 7.24 -11.40 30.36
CA GLN A 296 6.08 -11.29 31.24
C GLN A 296 5.15 -10.13 30.85
N TYR A 297 5.71 -8.97 30.50
CA TYR A 297 4.93 -7.79 30.14
C TYR A 297 4.20 -7.97 28.81
N CYS A 298 4.85 -8.52 27.78
CA CYS A 298 4.21 -8.83 26.50
C CYS A 298 3.10 -9.88 26.66
N ALA A 299 3.33 -10.93 27.47
CA ALA A 299 2.29 -11.93 27.77
C ALA A 299 1.10 -11.36 28.58
N GLN A 300 1.32 -10.26 29.32
CA GLN A 300 0.23 -9.53 29.96
C GLN A 300 -0.59 -8.75 28.92
N LEU A 301 0.07 -8.01 28.02
CA LEU A 301 -0.60 -7.28 26.95
C LEU A 301 -1.43 -8.23 26.07
N ASP A 302 -0.90 -9.42 25.74
CA ASP A 302 -1.63 -10.42 24.96
C ASP A 302 -2.88 -10.96 25.69
N ARG A 303 -2.87 -11.02 27.03
CA ARG A 303 -4.05 -11.44 27.81
C ARG A 303 -5.09 -10.33 27.91
N GLU A 304 -4.67 -9.08 28.08
CA GLU A 304 -5.57 -7.93 28.12
C GLU A 304 -6.33 -7.75 26.80
N ASP A 305 -5.71 -8.12 25.66
CA ASP A 305 -6.36 -8.15 24.35
C ASP A 305 -7.55 -9.14 24.25
N HIS A 306 -7.60 -10.19 25.08
CA HIS A 306 -8.63 -11.23 25.00
C HIS A 306 -9.91 -10.92 25.78
N TYR A 307 -9.90 -9.97 26.73
CA TYR A 307 -11.06 -9.68 27.59
C TYR A 307 -11.92 -8.51 27.10
N ASP A 308 -11.48 -7.73 26.11
CA ASP A 308 -12.21 -6.53 25.62
C ASP A 308 -13.12 -6.83 24.40
N ASN A 309 -13.36 -8.11 24.09
CA ASN A 309 -14.18 -8.54 22.95
C ASN A 309 -15.32 -9.50 23.37
N GLY A 310 -15.68 -9.51 24.65
CA GLY A 310 -16.78 -10.31 25.19
C GLY A 310 -17.79 -9.43 25.92
N ASN A 311 -18.60 -8.68 25.17
CA ASN A 311 -19.89 -8.21 25.66
C ASN A 311 -20.84 -8.01 24.47
N ASP A 312 -21.69 -9.00 24.26
CA ASP A 312 -23.16 -8.87 24.19
C ASP A 312 -23.68 -10.16 23.54
N ASP A 313 -24.09 -11.09 24.40
CA ASP A 313 -25.22 -11.99 24.21
C ASP A 313 -25.47 -12.60 25.60
N GLU A 314 -25.96 -11.75 26.51
CA GLU A 314 -26.78 -12.21 27.63
C GLU A 314 -28.11 -12.64 27.04
N ASP A 315 -28.35 -13.94 26.94
CA ASP A 315 -29.71 -14.47 26.99
C ASP A 315 -29.68 -15.78 27.80
N ASP A 316 -30.55 -15.76 28.81
CA ASP A 316 -30.96 -16.82 29.73
C ASP A 316 -31.20 -18.18 29.06
N ASP A 317 -30.89 -19.27 29.78
CA ASP A 317 -31.96 -20.11 30.33
C ASP A 317 -31.41 -21.25 31.21
N ASP A 318 -32.15 -21.45 32.29
CA ASP A 318 -32.13 -22.48 33.34
C ASP A 318 -31.75 -23.92 32.91
N ASP A 319 -31.12 -24.69 33.81
CA ASP A 319 -31.83 -25.76 34.57
C ASP A 319 -30.90 -26.77 35.29
N ASP A 320 -31.29 -27.03 36.54
CA ASP A 320 -31.14 -28.15 37.48
C ASP A 320 -30.06 -29.26 37.33
N GLY A 321 -29.41 -29.55 38.48
CA GLY A 321 -29.65 -30.86 39.09
C GLY A 321 -28.49 -31.81 39.39
N SER A 322 -28.13 -31.81 40.68
CA SER A 322 -27.91 -33.00 41.54
C SER A 322 -26.47 -33.52 41.82
N THR A 323 -26.04 -33.24 43.06
CA THR A 323 -25.52 -34.14 44.15
C THR A 323 -24.51 -35.26 43.84
N GLN A 324 -23.50 -35.58 44.66
CA GLN A 324 -23.50 -35.84 46.12
C GLN A 324 -22.03 -36.02 46.61
N SER A 325 -21.69 -35.57 47.84
CA SER A 325 -21.26 -36.39 49.02
C SER A 325 -19.93 -37.15 48.89
N ASP A 326 -19.02 -37.28 49.85
CA ASP A 326 -18.80 -36.79 51.23
C ASP A 326 -17.28 -36.99 51.50
N ASN A 327 -16.69 -36.25 52.44
CA ASN A 327 -16.18 -36.77 53.73
C ASN A 327 -15.20 -35.77 54.40
N GLU A 328 -15.67 -35.19 55.52
CA GLU A 328 -15.08 -35.17 56.87
C GLU A 328 -13.61 -35.62 57.05
N GLU A 329 -12.77 -35.12 57.96
CA GLU A 329 -12.91 -34.19 59.10
C GLU A 329 -11.49 -33.92 59.66
N ALA A 330 -11.40 -32.86 60.49
CA ALA A 330 -10.51 -32.69 61.66
C ALA A 330 -8.98 -32.82 61.48
N GLY A 331 -8.15 -31.87 61.88
CA GLY A 331 -8.31 -30.74 62.78
C GLY A 331 -6.93 -30.43 63.39
N GLN A 332 -6.72 -29.18 63.81
CA GLN A 332 -6.10 -28.77 65.09
C GLN A 332 -5.53 -27.34 64.99
N HIS A 333 -6.14 -26.50 65.82
CA HIS A 333 -5.64 -25.22 66.28
C HIS A 333 -4.25 -25.37 66.94
N ALA A 334 -3.41 -24.32 66.93
CA ALA A 334 -3.43 -23.32 68.01
C ALA A 334 -2.09 -22.57 68.22
N VAL A 335 -2.25 -21.31 68.65
CA VAL A 335 -1.42 -20.46 69.52
C VAL A 335 -0.15 -19.80 68.97
N GLY A 336 -0.19 -18.46 68.93
CA GLY A 336 0.97 -17.60 68.78
C GLY A 336 1.74 -17.37 70.08
N SER A 337 2.94 -16.80 69.97
CA SER A 337 3.61 -16.18 71.12
C SER A 337 4.45 -14.98 70.68
N LYS A 338 4.39 -13.93 71.50
CA LYS A 338 4.83 -12.57 71.22
C LYS A 338 6.12 -12.27 71.99
N ARG A 339 7.02 -11.52 71.33
CA ARG A 339 8.07 -10.58 71.81
C ARG A 339 9.41 -11.15 72.30
N LYS A 340 10.50 -10.60 71.74
CA LYS A 340 11.45 -9.75 72.49
C LYS A 340 12.25 -8.83 71.55
N ALA A 341 12.26 -7.54 71.88
CA ALA A 341 13.13 -6.53 71.26
C ALA A 341 14.48 -6.47 71.97
N THR A 342 15.56 -6.28 71.21
CA THR A 342 16.85 -5.81 71.73
C THR A 342 17.37 -4.72 70.81
N ARG A 343 17.46 -3.51 71.37
CA ARG A 343 18.20 -2.37 70.81
C ARG A 343 19.70 -2.67 70.95
N GLY A 344 20.43 -2.58 69.85
CA GLY A 344 21.90 -2.59 69.81
C GLY A 344 22.39 -1.56 68.81
N ARG A 345 23.07 -0.52 69.33
CA ARG A 345 23.66 0.61 68.61
C ARG A 345 24.84 0.18 67.71
N GLY A 346 24.94 0.81 66.54
CA GLY A 346 26.22 1.36 66.04
C GLY A 346 27.04 0.52 65.06
N ARG A 347 26.78 0.68 63.76
CA ARG A 347 27.85 0.66 62.74
C ARG A 347 27.46 1.59 61.58
N PRO A 348 28.29 2.58 61.21
CA PRO A 348 27.94 3.50 60.12
C PRO A 348 27.85 2.72 58.80
N PRO A 349 26.84 2.98 57.96
CA PRO A 349 26.76 2.33 56.66
C PRO A 349 27.94 2.78 55.81
N LYS A 350 28.77 1.81 55.42
CA LYS A 350 29.71 1.96 54.30
C LYS A 350 28.91 2.53 53.13
N LYS A 351 29.28 3.73 52.67
CA LYS A 351 28.79 4.30 51.41
C LYS A 351 29.02 3.28 50.30
N THR A 352 27.97 2.57 49.91
CA THR A 352 27.97 1.74 48.71
C THR A 352 28.04 2.68 47.51
N LYS A 353 29.11 2.49 46.75
CA LYS A 353 29.41 3.14 45.49
C LYS A 353 28.33 2.79 44.45
N SER A 354 28.06 3.80 43.61
CA SER A 354 27.52 3.77 42.25
C SER A 354 26.13 3.17 42.04
N SER A 355 25.23 4.04 41.59
CA SER A 355 24.01 3.73 40.83
C SER A 355 24.22 2.59 39.82
N PRO A 356 23.23 1.70 39.61
CA PRO A 356 23.34 0.63 38.62
C PRO A 356 23.53 1.25 37.23
N THR A 357 24.64 0.92 36.57
CA THR A 357 24.89 1.28 35.17
C THR A 357 23.77 0.67 34.34
N GLN A 358 22.90 1.51 33.77
CA GLN A 358 21.83 1.08 32.88
C GLN A 358 22.43 0.24 31.75
N SER A 359 21.90 -0.97 31.53
CA SER A 359 22.39 -1.87 30.48
C SER A 359 22.36 -1.15 29.14
N LEU A 360 23.45 -1.27 28.37
CA LEU A 360 23.51 -0.78 26.99
C LEU A 360 22.82 -1.74 26.01
N GLU A 361 22.45 -2.93 26.47
CA GLU A 361 21.72 -3.92 25.70
C GLU A 361 20.28 -4.04 26.22
N MET A 362 19.33 -4.06 25.28
CA MET A 362 17.91 -4.27 25.56
C MET A 362 17.37 -5.35 24.62
N PHE A 363 16.58 -6.24 25.19
CA PHE A 363 15.76 -7.19 24.43
C PHE A 363 14.54 -6.48 23.89
N LEU A 364 14.06 -6.92 22.71
CA LEU A 364 12.84 -6.41 22.11
C LEU A 364 11.88 -7.54 21.74
N GLN A 365 10.59 -7.24 21.85
CA GLN A 365 9.53 -7.96 21.16
C GLN A 365 8.72 -6.97 20.33
N TRP A 366 8.22 -7.38 19.17
CA TRP A 366 7.46 -6.49 18.31
C TRP A 366 6.29 -7.20 17.64
N LYS A 367 5.24 -6.43 17.35
CA LYS A 367 4.13 -6.79 16.47
C LYS A 367 3.91 -5.68 15.47
N GLY A 368 3.32 -6.00 14.33
CA GLY A 368 3.19 -5.00 13.27
C GLY A 368 2.36 -5.47 12.10
N ARG A 369 2.55 -4.78 10.97
CA ARG A 369 1.97 -5.17 9.70
C ARG A 369 2.94 -4.90 8.56
N GLU A 370 2.78 -5.70 7.53
CA GLU A 370 3.29 -5.43 6.18
C GLU A 370 2.53 -4.24 5.57
N THR A 371 3.23 -3.34 4.88
CA THR A 371 2.65 -2.11 4.30
C THR A 371 2.12 -2.26 2.88
N GLY A 372 2.55 -3.27 2.12
CA GLY A 372 2.09 -3.53 0.75
C GLY A 372 0.67 -4.09 0.69
N GLU A 373 0.43 -5.25 1.32
CA GLU A 373 -0.91 -5.83 1.39
C GLU A 373 -1.67 -5.49 2.69
N GLY A 374 -1.00 -4.89 3.68
CA GLY A 374 -1.61 -4.58 4.98
C GLY A 374 -1.75 -5.78 5.91
N MET A 375 -0.99 -6.86 5.70
CA MET A 375 -1.11 -8.10 6.50
C MET A 375 -0.61 -7.87 7.91
N ILE A 376 -1.49 -8.09 8.90
CA ILE A 376 -1.14 -8.00 10.32
C ILE A 376 -0.30 -9.22 10.72
N LEU A 377 0.76 -8.98 11.49
CA LEU A 377 1.62 -9.97 12.10
C LEU A 377 1.25 -10.03 13.58
N SER A 378 0.35 -10.96 13.91
CA SER A 378 -0.26 -11.07 15.24
C SER A 378 0.64 -11.74 16.28
N GLU A 379 1.56 -12.59 15.83
CA GLU A 379 2.58 -13.23 16.67
C GLU A 379 3.74 -12.27 16.94
N ALA A 380 4.16 -12.20 18.21
CA ALA A 380 5.25 -11.32 18.61
C ALA A 380 6.61 -11.89 18.20
N GLU A 381 7.35 -11.12 17.40
CA GLU A 381 8.69 -11.46 16.96
C GLU A 381 9.75 -10.86 17.89
N LYS A 382 10.91 -11.52 17.98
CA LYS A 382 11.95 -11.18 18.97
C LYS A 382 13.18 -10.55 18.33
N GLY A 383 13.95 -9.83 19.15
CA GLY A 383 15.23 -9.26 18.76
C GLY A 383 16.00 -8.64 19.93
N SER A 384 17.00 -7.85 19.60
CA SER A 384 17.79 -7.08 20.56
C SER A 384 18.24 -5.74 19.96
N ILE A 385 18.52 -4.77 20.83
CA ILE A 385 19.24 -3.53 20.50
C ILE A 385 20.42 -3.34 21.45
N LYS A 386 21.53 -2.85 20.91
CA LYS A 386 22.75 -2.57 21.66
C LYS A 386 23.21 -1.15 21.37
N PHE A 387 23.06 -0.29 22.37
CA PHE A 387 23.54 1.09 22.35
C PHE A 387 25.06 1.15 22.37
N ASP A 388 25.60 2.07 21.56
CA ASP A 388 27.05 2.20 21.41
C ASP A 388 27.72 2.74 22.69
N ASN A 389 26.96 3.50 23.49
CA ASN A 389 27.43 4.09 24.73
C ASN A 389 26.26 4.60 25.60
N SER A 390 26.58 5.06 26.81
CA SER A 390 25.62 5.57 27.80
C SER A 390 24.91 6.88 27.42
N LYS A 391 25.16 7.45 26.24
CA LYS A 391 24.40 8.60 25.72
C LYS A 391 23.11 8.16 25.01
N PHE A 392 22.95 6.88 24.71
CA PHE A 392 21.78 6.34 23.99
C PHE A 392 21.49 7.05 22.65
N ALA A 393 22.53 7.60 22.02
CA ALA A 393 22.38 8.43 20.82
C ALA A 393 22.44 7.62 19.52
N SER A 394 22.96 6.40 19.59
CA SER A 394 23.04 5.46 18.48
C SER A 394 23.10 4.03 19.00
N PHE A 395 22.60 3.10 18.19
CA PHE A 395 22.63 1.68 18.48
C PHE A 395 22.58 0.84 17.21
N THR A 396 22.98 -0.42 17.35
CA THR A 396 22.71 -1.48 16.38
C THR A 396 21.66 -2.41 16.95
N GLY A 397 20.68 -2.80 16.15
CA GLY A 397 19.66 -3.77 16.50
C GLY A 397 19.65 -4.94 15.54
N GLU A 398 19.05 -6.03 15.99
CA GLU A 398 18.76 -7.22 15.19
C GLU A 398 17.36 -7.72 15.56
N MET A 399 16.57 -8.10 14.57
CA MET A 399 15.27 -8.72 14.81
C MET A 399 14.86 -9.61 13.65
N ASN A 400 13.98 -10.57 13.93
CA ASN A 400 13.31 -11.30 12.87
C ASN A 400 12.28 -10.40 12.19
N MET A 401 12.21 -10.48 10.86
CA MET A 401 11.29 -9.73 10.01
C MET A 401 10.74 -10.69 8.96
N ILE A 402 9.48 -11.12 9.10
CA ILE A 402 8.88 -12.22 8.31
C ILE A 402 9.01 -12.05 6.78
N LEU A 403 9.09 -10.82 6.27
CA LEU A 403 9.27 -10.52 4.84
C LEU A 403 10.71 -10.24 4.40
N VAL A 404 11.61 -9.99 5.34
CA VAL A 404 12.99 -9.55 5.04
C VAL A 404 13.99 -10.66 5.32
N GLY A 405 13.83 -11.35 6.46
CA GLY A 405 14.72 -12.42 6.90
C GLY A 405 14.76 -12.61 8.41
N ARG A 406 15.66 -13.50 8.86
CA ARG A 406 15.93 -13.75 10.29
C ARG A 406 17.14 -12.93 10.75
N ASN A 407 17.12 -12.45 11.99
CA ASN A 407 18.20 -11.66 12.59
C ASN A 407 18.67 -10.49 11.70
N VAL A 408 17.73 -9.75 11.12
CA VAL A 408 18.03 -8.67 10.19
C VAL A 408 18.65 -7.50 10.96
N PRO A 409 19.89 -7.09 10.62
CA PRO A 409 20.57 -6.01 11.31
C PRO A 409 20.04 -4.64 10.87
N PHE A 410 19.92 -3.72 11.82
CA PHE A 410 19.59 -2.32 11.53
C PHE A 410 20.37 -1.39 12.46
N MET A 411 20.57 -0.16 12.00
CA MET A 411 21.26 0.88 12.77
C MET A 411 20.31 2.03 13.02
N ALA A 412 20.37 2.63 14.19
CA ALA A 412 19.54 3.77 14.55
C ALA A 412 20.38 4.92 15.08
N ARG A 413 20.02 6.15 14.71
CA ARG A 413 20.67 7.39 15.17
C ARG A 413 19.62 8.37 15.67
N LYS A 414 19.82 8.87 16.88
CA LYS A 414 18.88 9.75 17.55
C LYS A 414 18.91 11.14 16.92
N VAL A 415 17.74 11.70 16.64
CA VAL A 415 17.55 13.02 16.04
C VAL A 415 16.69 13.94 16.92
N SER A 416 16.01 13.39 17.93
CA SER A 416 15.31 14.18 18.95
C SER A 416 15.31 13.47 20.30
N GLY A 417 15.34 14.24 21.38
CA GLY A 417 15.10 13.76 22.75
C GLY A 417 13.61 13.63 23.11
N THR A 418 12.71 14.17 22.28
CA THR A 418 11.26 14.02 22.44
C THR A 418 10.76 12.89 21.56
N ALA A 419 10.03 11.95 22.16
CA ALA A 419 9.36 10.89 21.44
C ALA A 419 8.09 11.41 20.79
N GLN A 420 7.75 10.87 19.63
CA GLN A 420 6.43 11.00 19.03
C GLN A 420 5.63 9.76 19.40
N ARG A 421 4.55 9.95 20.17
CA ARG A 421 3.56 8.91 20.39
C ARG A 421 2.63 8.84 19.20
N ASP A 422 2.33 7.63 18.79
CA ASP A 422 1.30 7.32 17.81
C ASP A 422 0.15 6.61 18.55
N TYR A 423 -1.03 6.57 17.94
CA TYR A 423 -2.23 5.91 18.48
C TYR A 423 -2.16 4.38 18.38
N ARG A 424 -1.13 3.83 17.74
CA ARG A 424 -0.90 2.39 17.65
C ARG A 424 -0.60 1.79 19.01
N SER A 425 -1.33 0.72 19.33
CA SER A 425 -1.17 -0.08 20.55
C SER A 425 -0.75 -1.50 20.20
N TRP A 426 -0.31 -2.26 21.20
CA TRP A 426 -0.06 -3.70 21.04
C TRP A 426 -1.29 -4.45 20.51
N ALA A 427 -2.46 -4.14 21.06
CA ALA A 427 -3.77 -4.66 20.66
C ALA A 427 -4.13 -4.41 19.19
N SER A 428 -3.58 -3.34 18.59
CA SER A 428 -3.80 -3.01 17.17
C SER A 428 -3.28 -4.08 16.22
N TYR A 429 -2.41 -4.96 16.71
CA TYR A 429 -1.80 -6.07 15.99
C TYR A 429 -2.12 -7.41 16.67
N SER A 430 -3.29 -7.53 17.31
CA SER A 430 -3.74 -8.79 17.92
C SER A 430 -4.25 -9.79 16.87
N GLN A 431 -4.46 -11.04 17.29
CA GLN A 431 -5.08 -12.06 16.45
C GLN A 431 -6.50 -11.66 16.01
N ALA A 432 -7.27 -11.04 16.92
CA ALA A 432 -8.59 -10.50 16.59
C ALA A 432 -8.50 -9.37 15.53
N ALA A 433 -7.49 -8.50 15.62
CA ALA A 433 -7.27 -7.48 14.60
C ALA A 433 -6.91 -8.09 13.24
N TYR A 434 -6.07 -9.13 13.23
CA TYR A 434 -5.75 -9.91 12.02
C TYR A 434 -7.00 -10.51 11.39
N GLU A 435 -7.84 -11.19 12.16
CA GLU A 435 -9.07 -11.84 11.68
C GLU A 435 -10.06 -10.81 11.12
N ARG A 436 -10.29 -9.69 11.82
CA ARG A 436 -11.12 -8.59 11.30
C ARG A 436 -10.58 -8.06 9.97
N ALA A 437 -9.27 -7.82 9.89
CA ALA A 437 -8.64 -7.33 8.66
C ALA A 437 -8.75 -8.35 7.51
N GLN A 438 -8.66 -9.65 7.81
CA GLN A 438 -8.80 -10.72 6.83
C GLN A 438 -10.24 -10.79 6.28
N VAL A 439 -11.26 -10.72 7.15
CA VAL A 439 -12.68 -10.77 6.72
C VAL A 439 -13.05 -9.54 5.88
N SER A 440 -12.57 -8.35 6.26
CA SER A 440 -12.82 -7.12 5.52
C SER A 440 -12.22 -7.08 4.11
N ARG A 441 -11.24 -7.94 3.78
CA ARG A 441 -10.66 -8.01 2.43
C ARG A 441 -11.56 -8.70 1.40
N TRP A 442 -12.54 -9.48 1.85
CA TRP A 442 -13.40 -10.31 0.98
C TRP A 442 -14.86 -9.86 0.96
N ARG A 443 -15.17 -8.71 1.57
CA ARG A 443 -16.45 -8.00 1.42
C ARG A 443 -16.23 -6.80 0.51
#